data_AF-A0A8S4GKG7-F1
#
_entry.id   AF-A0A8S4GKG7-F1
#
_cell.length_a   1.000
_cell.length_b   1.000
_cell.length_c   1.000
_cell.angle_alpha   90.00
_cell.angle_beta   90.00
_cell.angle_gamma   90.00
#
_symmetry.space_group_name_H-M   'P 1'
#
loop_
_entity.id
_entity.type
_entity.pdbx_description
1 polymer ?
#
loop_
_entity_poly.entity_id
_entity_poly.type
_entity_poly.pdbx_seq_one_letter_code
_entity_poly.pdbx_strand_id
1 'polypeptide(L)'
;MCSSCTFLELLTPVAPKRFLALASLSAAGKAIGVSTALAVQPAIHKNFAMTDNISEITAKSQAQHVVVDNVGMIIAIAVTKLAATHLPGRQALLAPLFLFFPLAVGDVFCTYKELKSVHLRSLNRTRAEMVITQWVEGGLMPTPLQASATENLLFPEIIGPGPRLQFVPLSRLPITPSEAALLGGGRARWTAKLLDGAWPATNFGIALRNDATPRDILTAILHATYVRMEVTQLKTADMTDTYRRREIIEHCLQKAQLHKGSLLAALSSNGWDVSQFLLGSSERCRWRVDDSLA
;
A
#
# COMPACT_ATOMS: atom_id res chain seq x y z
N MET A 1 -15.54 0.58 5.74
CA MET A 1 -15.88 -0.22 6.95
C MET A 1 -16.89 0.49 7.83
N CYS A 2 -16.72 1.78 8.18
CA CYS A 2 -17.63 2.49 9.08
C CYS A 2 -19.07 2.66 8.54
N SER A 3 -19.23 2.91 7.23
CA SER A 3 -20.55 3.09 6.60
C SER A 3 -21.41 1.82 6.69
N SER A 4 -20.81 0.63 6.51
CA SER A 4 -21.50 -0.66 6.65
C SER A 4 -22.01 -0.90 8.08
N CYS A 5 -21.24 -0.51 9.10
CA CYS A 5 -21.69 -0.60 10.50
C CYS A 5 -22.83 0.40 10.77
N THR A 6 -22.74 1.61 10.22
CA THR A 6 -23.80 2.62 10.31
C THR A 6 -25.11 2.15 9.68
N PHE A 7 -25.05 1.41 8.58
CA PHE A 7 -26.21 0.76 7.99
C PHE A 7 -26.87 -0.28 8.92
N LEU A 8 -26.07 -1.09 9.63
CA LEU A 8 -26.61 -2.06 10.60
C LEU A 8 -27.35 -1.37 11.75
N GLU A 9 -26.84 -0.23 12.21
CA GLU A 9 -27.52 0.59 13.21
C GLU A 9 -28.85 1.13 12.70
N LEU A 10 -28.88 1.58 11.45
CA LEU A 10 -30.07 2.13 10.82
C LEU A 10 -31.16 1.08 10.56
N LEU A 11 -30.79 -0.20 10.50
CA LEU A 11 -31.72 -1.34 10.42
C LEU A 11 -32.35 -1.71 11.77
N THR A 12 -31.81 -1.22 12.90
CA THR A 12 -32.31 -1.58 14.24
C THR A 12 -33.81 -1.31 14.46
N PRO A 13 -34.41 -0.21 13.95
CA PRO A 13 -35.85 0.04 14.12
C PRO A 13 -36.72 -0.91 13.30
N VAL A 14 -36.18 -1.47 12.22
CA VAL A 14 -36.89 -2.38 11.30
C VAL A 14 -36.86 -3.82 11.82
N ALA A 15 -35.86 -4.19 12.62
CA ALA A 15 -35.69 -5.53 13.17
C ALA A 15 -35.62 -5.52 14.73
N PRO A 16 -36.71 -5.14 15.43
CA PRO A 16 -36.70 -4.97 16.88
C PRO A 16 -36.31 -6.25 17.65
N LYS A 17 -36.66 -7.43 17.12
CA LYS A 17 -36.27 -8.73 17.71
C LYS A 17 -34.76 -8.98 17.73
N ARG A 18 -33.99 -8.31 16.87
CA ARG A 18 -32.53 -8.41 16.76
C ARG A 18 -31.82 -7.11 17.16
N PHE A 19 -32.54 -6.18 17.80
CA PHE A 19 -32.03 -4.86 18.18
C PHE A 19 -30.68 -4.95 18.89
N LEU A 20 -30.61 -5.74 19.96
CA LEU A 20 -29.40 -5.85 20.77
C LEU A 20 -28.20 -6.37 19.96
N ALA A 21 -28.41 -7.38 19.10
CA ALA A 21 -27.36 -7.95 18.27
C ALA A 21 -26.89 -6.97 17.18
N LEU A 22 -27.82 -6.30 16.51
CA LEU A 22 -27.49 -5.30 15.47
C LEU A 22 -26.79 -4.08 16.05
N ALA A 23 -27.29 -3.55 17.17
CA ALA A 23 -26.73 -2.37 17.83
C ALA A 23 -25.33 -2.65 18.39
N SER A 24 -25.13 -3.80 19.05
CA SER A 24 -23.82 -4.19 19.59
C SER A 24 -22.79 -4.44 18.47
N LEU A 25 -23.18 -5.10 17.39
CA LEU A 25 -22.31 -5.32 16.23
C LEU A 25 -21.94 -4.00 15.54
N SER A 26 -22.90 -3.08 15.39
CA SER A 26 -22.62 -1.73 14.88
C SER A 26 -21.61 -0.99 15.76
N ALA A 27 -21.88 -0.93 17.07
CA ALA A 27 -21.03 -0.22 18.02
C ALA A 27 -19.59 -0.78 18.05
N ALA A 28 -19.45 -2.11 18.08
CA ALA A 28 -18.15 -2.77 18.02
C ALA A 28 -17.42 -2.45 16.71
N GLY A 29 -18.10 -2.56 15.56
CA GLY A 29 -17.52 -2.26 14.26
C GLY A 29 -17.09 -0.80 14.09
N LYS A 30 -17.91 0.15 14.57
CA LYS A 30 -17.57 1.58 14.60
C LYS A 30 -16.35 1.85 15.48
N ALA A 31 -16.28 1.26 16.67
CA ALA A 31 -15.14 1.41 17.57
C ALA A 31 -13.83 0.90 16.93
N ILE A 32 -13.87 -0.26 16.26
CA ILE A 32 -12.73 -0.78 15.51
C ILE A 32 -12.35 0.16 14.35
N GLY A 33 -13.33 0.68 13.62
CA GLY A 33 -13.13 1.61 12.51
C GLY A 33 -12.42 2.88 12.95
N VAL A 34 -12.92 3.53 14.02
CA VAL A 34 -12.32 4.73 14.60
C VAL A 34 -10.91 4.44 15.11
N SER A 35 -10.72 3.33 15.84
CA SER A 35 -9.39 2.95 16.35
C SER A 35 -8.38 2.74 15.22
N THR A 36 -8.81 2.12 14.12
CA THR A 36 -7.96 1.93 12.93
C THR A 36 -7.61 3.26 12.28
N ALA A 37 -8.58 4.16 12.14
CA ALA A 37 -8.34 5.50 11.59
C ALA A 37 -7.32 6.28 12.43
N LEU A 38 -7.49 6.29 13.76
CA LEU A 38 -6.58 6.95 14.69
C LEU A 38 -5.17 6.35 14.67
N ALA A 39 -5.03 5.04 14.45
CA ALA A 39 -3.72 4.39 14.33
C ALA A 39 -2.97 4.76 13.04
N VAL A 40 -3.70 5.02 11.94
CA VAL A 40 -3.11 5.30 10.62
C VAL A 40 -2.88 6.79 10.36
N GLN A 41 -3.73 7.67 10.91
CA GLN A 41 -3.66 9.12 10.73
C GLN A 41 -2.26 9.73 10.99
N PRO A 42 -1.54 9.41 12.08
CA PRO A 42 -0.21 9.98 12.33
C PRO A 42 0.81 9.65 11.24
N ALA A 43 0.73 8.44 10.67
CA ALA A 43 1.61 8.05 9.57
C ALA A 43 1.31 8.85 8.29
N ILE A 44 0.03 9.17 8.03
CA ILE A 44 -0.38 10.04 6.92
C ILE A 44 0.11 11.47 7.17
N HIS A 45 -0.16 12.04 8.34
CA HIS A 45 0.26 13.41 8.69
C HIS A 45 1.78 13.58 8.66
N LYS A 46 2.55 12.53 8.99
CA LYS A 46 4.01 12.53 8.86
C LYS A 46 4.48 12.82 7.43
N ASN A 47 3.73 12.41 6.40
CA ASN A 47 4.09 12.70 5.01
C ASN A 47 3.88 14.18 4.64
N PHE A 48 3.06 14.90 5.40
CA PHE A 48 2.79 16.34 5.21
C PHE A 48 3.59 17.24 6.14
N ALA A 49 4.22 16.66 7.16
CA ALA A 49 5.04 17.40 8.09
C ALA A 49 6.37 17.79 7.46
N MET A 50 6.77 19.05 7.64
CA MET A 50 8.03 19.58 7.13
C MET A 50 9.12 19.55 8.20
N THR A 51 8.81 19.90 9.46
CA THR A 51 9.74 19.83 10.61
C THR A 51 8.94 19.93 11.92
N ASP A 52 9.01 18.92 12.80
CA ASP A 52 8.41 18.84 14.16
C ASP A 52 6.94 19.32 14.33
N ASN A 53 6.21 19.51 13.24
CA ASN A 53 4.84 20.03 13.22
C ASN A 53 3.77 18.94 13.08
N ILE A 54 4.15 17.66 13.24
CA ILE A 54 3.22 16.53 13.13
C ILE A 54 2.11 16.64 14.17
N SER A 55 2.46 17.03 15.40
CA SER A 55 1.51 17.21 16.51
C SER A 55 0.50 18.31 16.22
N GLU A 56 0.95 19.45 15.67
CA GLU A 56 0.10 20.58 15.32
C GLU A 56 -0.87 20.23 14.18
N ILE A 57 -0.37 19.59 13.11
CA ILE A 57 -1.20 19.14 11.98
C ILE A 57 -2.26 18.15 12.49
N THR A 58 -1.86 17.21 13.34
CA THR A 58 -2.78 16.20 13.90
C THR A 58 -3.83 16.84 14.80
N ALA A 59 -3.45 17.77 15.68
CA ALA A 59 -4.38 18.49 16.55
C ALA A 59 -5.39 19.31 15.74
N LYS A 60 -4.94 20.03 14.70
CA LYS A 60 -5.83 20.81 13.81
C LYS A 60 -6.82 19.90 13.07
N SER A 61 -6.34 18.80 12.49
CA SER A 61 -7.18 17.82 11.79
C SER A 61 -8.23 17.19 12.73
N GLN A 62 -7.84 16.80 13.95
CA GLN A 62 -8.78 16.27 14.93
C GLN A 62 -9.81 17.29 15.40
N ALA A 63 -9.41 18.54 15.64
CA ALA A 63 -10.34 19.60 16.00
C ALA A 63 -11.38 19.84 14.89
N GLN A 64 -10.94 19.89 13.63
CA GLN A 64 -11.83 20.00 12.47
C GLN A 64 -12.79 18.81 12.38
N HIS A 65 -12.30 17.59 12.57
CA HIS A 65 -13.12 16.39 12.56
C HIS A 65 -14.25 16.46 13.59
N VAL A 66 -13.96 16.84 14.84
CA VAL A 66 -14.98 16.95 15.91
C VAL A 66 -16.02 18.03 15.61
N VAL A 67 -15.59 19.17 15.09
CA VAL A 67 -16.52 20.25 14.71
C VAL A 67 -17.45 19.81 13.59
N VAL A 68 -16.90 19.19 12.54
CA VAL A 68 -17.69 18.70 11.40
C VAL A 68 -18.65 17.59 11.83
N ASP A 69 -18.22 16.67 12.71
CA ASP A 69 -19.06 15.60 13.25
C ASP A 69 -20.25 16.16 14.06
N ASN A 70 -19.99 17.13 14.95
CA ASN A 70 -21.06 17.78 15.72
C ASN A 70 -22.06 18.52 14.82
N VAL A 71 -21.58 19.25 13.81
CA VAL A 71 -22.45 19.93 12.85
C VAL A 71 -23.27 18.91 12.05
N GLY A 72 -22.64 17.84 11.58
CA GLY A 72 -23.30 16.74 10.87
C GLY A 72 -24.39 16.08 11.72
N MET A 73 -24.14 15.86 13.01
CA MET A 73 -25.10 15.32 13.96
C MET A 73 -26.31 16.25 14.16
N ILE A 74 -26.08 17.56 14.32
CA ILE A 74 -27.16 18.56 14.44
C ILE A 74 -28.04 18.54 13.20
N ILE A 75 -27.44 18.51 12.01
CA ILE A 75 -28.17 18.43 10.73
C ILE A 75 -28.96 17.11 10.65
N ALA A 76 -28.34 15.97 10.98
CA ALA A 76 -29.00 14.67 10.97
C ALA A 76 -30.22 14.62 11.90
N ILE A 77 -30.12 15.19 13.12
CA ILE A 77 -31.24 15.30 14.06
C ILE A 77 -32.34 16.19 13.48
N ALA A 78 -31.99 17.35 12.91
CA ALA A 78 -32.96 18.26 12.31
C ALA A 78 -33.72 17.60 11.14
N VAL A 79 -33.02 16.93 10.24
CA VAL A 79 -33.60 16.20 9.11
C VAL A 79 -34.49 15.06 9.59
N THR A 80 -34.05 14.29 10.59
CA THR A 80 -34.83 13.18 11.14
C THR A 80 -36.11 13.69 11.81
N LYS A 81 -36.04 14.79 12.55
CA LYS A 81 -37.22 15.44 13.16
C LYS A 81 -38.19 15.94 12.10
N LEU A 82 -37.68 16.62 11.06
CA LEU A 82 -38.50 17.10 9.95
C LEU A 82 -39.17 15.94 9.19
N ALA A 83 -38.46 14.83 9.00
CA ALA A 83 -39.02 13.64 8.40
C ALA A 83 -40.13 13.04 9.27
N ALA A 84 -39.95 13.00 10.59
CA ALA A 84 -40.96 12.52 11.53
C ALA A 84 -42.22 13.40 11.60
N THR A 85 -42.12 14.71 11.34
CA THR A 85 -43.28 15.62 11.34
C THR A 85 -44.08 15.59 10.05
N HIS A 86 -43.43 15.40 8.90
CA HIS A 86 -44.09 15.49 7.59
C HIS A 86 -44.42 14.15 6.93
N LEU A 87 -43.76 13.05 7.30
CA LEU A 87 -44.02 11.72 6.73
C LEU A 87 -44.82 10.83 7.68
N PRO A 88 -45.84 10.11 7.19
CA PRO A 88 -46.64 9.21 8.02
C PRO A 88 -45.90 7.92 8.40
N GLY A 89 -45.86 7.62 9.69
CA GLY A 89 -45.54 6.31 10.28
C GLY A 89 -44.30 5.61 9.69
N ARG A 90 -44.52 4.51 8.96
CA ARG A 90 -43.45 3.66 8.40
C ARG A 90 -42.55 4.39 7.40
N GLN A 91 -43.03 5.45 6.75
CA GLN A 91 -42.22 6.25 5.82
C GLN A 91 -41.18 7.12 6.55
N ALA A 92 -41.52 7.67 7.71
CA ALA A 92 -40.57 8.43 8.54
C ALA A 92 -39.41 7.54 9.03
N LEU A 93 -39.68 6.26 9.35
CA LEU A 93 -38.66 5.28 9.74
C LEU A 93 -37.75 4.86 8.57
N LEU A 94 -38.27 4.85 7.34
CA LEU A 94 -37.51 4.47 6.15
C LEU A 94 -36.75 5.64 5.51
N ALA A 95 -37.15 6.89 5.78
CA ALA A 95 -36.52 8.07 5.18
C ALA A 95 -34.99 8.15 5.45
N PRO A 96 -34.48 7.89 6.67
CA PRO A 96 -33.04 7.83 6.90
C PRO A 96 -32.36 6.70 6.11
N LEU A 97 -33.00 5.54 5.97
CA LEU A 97 -32.48 4.40 5.18
C LEU A 97 -32.32 4.74 3.71
N PHE A 98 -33.29 5.46 3.13
CA PHE A 98 -33.19 5.92 1.75
C PHE A 98 -32.11 7.00 1.58
N LEU A 99 -31.99 7.93 2.52
CA LEU A 99 -30.98 8.98 2.49
C LEU A 99 -29.56 8.43 2.72
N PHE A 100 -29.43 7.32 3.45
CA PHE A 100 -28.13 6.72 3.76
C PHE A 100 -27.36 6.30 2.50
N PHE A 101 -28.00 5.71 1.49
CA PHE A 101 -27.30 5.22 0.30
C PHE A 101 -26.56 6.33 -0.49
N PRO A 102 -27.21 7.45 -0.90
CA PRO A 102 -26.50 8.52 -1.59
C PRO A 102 -25.43 9.17 -0.71
N LEU A 103 -25.66 9.30 0.61
CA LEU A 103 -24.66 9.82 1.54
C LEU A 103 -23.46 8.88 1.68
N ALA A 104 -23.67 7.57 1.77
CA ALA A 104 -22.60 6.58 1.86
C ALA A 104 -21.78 6.50 0.57
N VAL A 105 -22.43 6.61 -0.60
CA VAL A 105 -21.73 6.71 -1.88
C VAL A 105 -20.94 8.01 -1.96
N GLY A 106 -21.52 9.13 -1.54
CA GLY A 106 -20.86 10.43 -1.48
C GLY A 106 -19.63 10.41 -0.56
N ASP A 107 -19.75 9.83 0.63
CA ASP A 107 -18.67 9.65 1.61
C ASP A 107 -17.48 8.88 1.02
N VAL A 108 -17.75 7.72 0.40
CA VAL A 108 -16.71 6.91 -0.26
C VAL A 108 -16.10 7.66 -1.44
N PHE A 109 -16.90 8.37 -2.23
CA PHE A 109 -16.42 9.14 -3.37
C PHE A 109 -15.55 10.33 -2.95
N CYS A 110 -15.94 11.06 -1.89
CA CYS A 110 -15.16 12.14 -1.32
C CYS A 110 -13.82 11.62 -0.77
N THR A 111 -13.85 10.51 -0.03
CA THR A 111 -12.63 9.84 0.46
C THR A 111 -11.72 9.43 -0.70
N TYR A 112 -12.30 8.87 -1.78
CA TYR A 112 -11.54 8.51 -2.98
C TYR A 112 -10.89 9.74 -3.64
N LYS A 113 -11.63 10.85 -3.77
CA LYS A 113 -11.13 12.11 -4.31
C LYS A 113 -10.05 12.74 -3.44
N GLU A 114 -10.20 12.69 -2.11
CA GLU A 114 -9.20 13.14 -1.15
C GLU A 114 -7.90 12.36 -1.35
N LEU A 115 -7.97 11.03 -1.34
CA LEU A 115 -6.79 10.18 -1.54
C LEU A 115 -6.13 10.40 -2.92
N LYS A 116 -6.92 10.65 -3.97
CA LYS A 116 -6.42 11.02 -5.31
C LYS A 116 -5.74 12.39 -5.36
N SER A 117 -6.16 13.33 -4.52
CA SER A 117 -5.57 14.69 -4.45
C SER A 117 -4.27 14.72 -3.66
N VAL A 118 -3.97 13.66 -2.92
CA VAL A 118 -2.81 13.57 -2.04
C VAL A 118 -1.59 13.07 -2.82
N HIS A 119 -0.73 14.02 -3.21
CA HIS A 119 0.51 13.75 -3.96
C HIS A 119 1.65 13.36 -3.03
N LEU A 120 1.65 12.10 -2.59
CA LEU A 120 2.71 11.55 -1.74
C LEU A 120 4.01 11.42 -2.53
N ARG A 121 5.09 12.04 -2.04
CA ARG A 121 6.46 11.91 -2.59
C ARG A 121 7.18 10.66 -2.11
N SER A 122 6.66 9.99 -1.09
CA SER A 122 7.22 8.75 -0.57
C SER A 122 6.92 7.58 -1.50
N LEU A 123 7.90 6.68 -1.62
CA LEU A 123 7.79 5.46 -2.40
C LEU A 123 7.41 4.29 -1.48
N ASN A 124 6.32 3.61 -1.83
CA ASN A 124 6.03 2.27 -1.35
C ASN A 124 6.44 1.26 -2.43
N ARG A 125 6.31 -0.04 -2.13
CA ARG A 125 6.63 -1.10 -3.07
C ARG A 125 5.85 -1.01 -4.39
N THR A 126 4.52 -0.99 -4.34
CA THR A 126 3.66 -1.00 -5.54
C THR A 126 3.97 0.19 -6.46
N ARG A 127 4.11 1.37 -5.87
CA ARG A 127 4.44 2.61 -6.56
C ARG A 127 5.84 2.58 -7.14
N ALA A 128 6.83 2.10 -6.39
CA ALA A 128 8.18 1.95 -6.90
C ALA A 128 8.22 0.98 -8.09
N GLU A 129 7.54 -0.16 -7.99
CA GLU A 129 7.42 -1.10 -9.11
C GLU A 129 6.77 -0.45 -10.35
N MET A 130 5.68 0.30 -10.18
CA MET A 130 5.00 1.01 -11.28
C MET A 130 5.93 2.06 -11.94
N VAL A 131 6.50 2.95 -11.14
CA VAL A 131 7.35 4.06 -11.58
C VAL A 131 8.61 3.55 -12.28
N ILE A 132 9.25 2.52 -11.71
CA ILE A 132 10.46 1.91 -12.30
C ILE A 132 10.12 1.19 -13.59
N THR A 133 9.00 0.47 -13.66
CA THR A 133 8.59 -0.22 -14.90
C THR A 133 8.37 0.77 -16.03
N GLN A 134 7.64 1.86 -15.79
CA GLN A 134 7.41 2.91 -16.80
C GLN A 134 8.71 3.55 -17.28
N TRP A 135 9.70 3.71 -16.40
CA TRP A 135 11.00 4.25 -16.78
C TRP A 135 11.86 3.28 -17.56
N VAL A 136 11.85 2.00 -17.20
CA VAL A 136 12.60 0.99 -17.97
C VAL A 136 11.98 0.77 -19.35
N GLU A 137 10.66 0.78 -19.47
CA GLU A 137 9.96 0.56 -20.74
C GLU A 137 9.90 1.81 -21.62
N GLY A 138 9.56 2.95 -21.03
CA GLY A 138 9.29 4.20 -21.75
C GLY A 138 10.39 5.26 -21.65
N GLY A 139 11.44 5.04 -20.85
CA GLY A 139 12.54 5.99 -20.64
C GLY A 139 12.16 7.25 -19.84
N LEU A 140 10.89 7.42 -19.48
CA LEU A 140 10.38 8.58 -18.76
C LEU A 140 10.05 8.22 -17.32
N MET A 141 10.59 9.00 -16.38
CA MET A 141 10.24 8.87 -14.97
C MET A 141 8.96 9.66 -14.70
N PRO A 142 7.84 9.01 -14.30
CA PRO A 142 6.64 9.73 -13.92
C PRO A 142 6.88 10.58 -12.67
N THR A 143 6.22 11.73 -12.62
CA THR A 143 6.17 12.58 -11.42
C THR A 143 5.19 12.00 -10.38
N PRO A 144 5.29 12.38 -9.08
CA PRO A 144 4.31 11.97 -8.07
C PRO A 144 2.85 12.29 -8.43
N LEU A 145 2.63 13.39 -9.16
CA LEU A 145 1.32 13.78 -9.68
C LEU A 145 0.80 12.77 -10.72
N GLN A 146 1.64 12.43 -11.70
CA GLN A 146 1.29 11.48 -12.76
C GLN A 146 1.07 10.07 -12.19
N ALA A 147 1.94 9.62 -11.28
CA ALA A 147 1.81 8.33 -10.62
C ALA A 147 0.50 8.23 -9.81
N SER A 148 0.15 9.26 -9.03
CA SER A 148 -1.12 9.29 -8.29
C SER A 148 -2.36 9.29 -9.22
N ALA A 149 -2.25 9.94 -10.39
CA ALA A 149 -3.33 9.94 -11.38
C ALA A 149 -3.56 8.56 -12.01
N THR A 150 -2.49 7.78 -12.27
CA THR A 150 -2.58 6.43 -12.83
C THR A 150 -2.90 5.36 -11.80
N GLU A 151 -2.58 5.59 -10.52
CA GLU A 151 -2.82 4.61 -9.44
C GLU A 151 -4.30 4.25 -9.28
N ASN A 152 -4.59 2.95 -9.24
CA ASN A 152 -5.88 2.42 -8.87
C ASN A 152 -5.92 2.11 -7.36
N LEU A 153 -6.64 2.94 -6.60
CA LEU A 153 -6.76 2.80 -5.15
C LEU A 153 -7.79 1.73 -4.73
N LEU A 154 -8.72 1.38 -5.61
CA LEU A 154 -9.81 0.45 -5.30
C LEU A 154 -9.41 -1.01 -5.54
N PHE A 155 -8.57 -1.23 -6.54
CA PHE A 155 -8.11 -2.56 -6.91
C PHE A 155 -6.58 -2.55 -6.98
N PRO A 156 -5.89 -3.37 -6.15
CA PRO A 156 -4.45 -3.48 -6.25
C PRO A 156 -4.08 -3.99 -7.64
N GLU A 157 -3.35 -3.18 -8.38
CA GLU A 157 -2.97 -3.49 -9.75
C GLU A 157 -1.99 -4.68 -9.77
N ILE A 158 -2.30 -5.70 -10.56
CA ILE A 158 -1.35 -6.76 -10.86
C ILE A 158 -0.35 -6.13 -11.83
N ILE A 159 0.86 -5.85 -11.33
CA ILE A 159 1.89 -5.15 -12.10
C ILE A 159 2.44 -6.09 -13.19
N GLY A 160 1.79 -6.05 -14.35
CA GLY A 160 2.19 -6.70 -15.60
C GLY A 160 2.19 -8.24 -15.58
N PRO A 161 2.42 -8.87 -16.75
CA PRO A 161 2.75 -10.28 -16.84
C PRO A 161 4.15 -10.55 -16.25
N GLY A 162 4.34 -11.73 -15.64
CA GLY A 162 5.63 -12.18 -15.12
C GLY A 162 5.67 -12.38 -13.59
N PRO A 163 6.87 -12.58 -13.02
CA PRO A 163 7.03 -12.96 -11.64
C PRO A 163 6.64 -11.84 -10.68
N ARG A 164 5.83 -12.18 -9.67
CA ARG A 164 5.42 -11.22 -8.64
C ARG A 164 6.55 -10.98 -7.67
N LEU A 165 6.94 -9.72 -7.49
CA LEU A 165 7.89 -9.35 -6.45
C LEU A 165 7.34 -9.78 -5.08
N GLN A 166 8.20 -10.20 -4.15
CA GLN A 166 7.83 -10.40 -2.75
C GLN A 166 9.04 -10.13 -1.86
N PHE A 167 8.86 -9.34 -0.81
CA PHE A 167 9.87 -9.28 0.26
C PHE A 167 9.68 -10.49 1.17
N VAL A 168 10.72 -11.30 1.32
CA VAL A 168 10.67 -12.57 2.05
C VAL A 168 11.85 -12.69 3.02
N PRO A 169 11.70 -13.44 4.12
CA PRO A 169 12.83 -13.74 5.00
C PRO A 169 13.89 -14.54 4.26
N LEU A 170 15.15 -14.39 4.68
CA LEU A 170 16.30 -15.04 4.06
C LEU A 170 16.15 -16.57 4.00
N SER A 171 15.53 -17.17 5.02
CA SER A 171 15.28 -18.62 5.12
C SER A 171 14.38 -19.18 4.03
N ARG A 172 13.60 -18.35 3.32
CA ARG A 172 12.75 -18.78 2.20
C ARG A 172 13.44 -18.71 0.85
N LEU A 173 14.64 -18.13 0.77
CA LEU A 173 15.38 -18.04 -0.48
C LEU A 173 16.34 -19.24 -0.63
N PRO A 174 16.43 -19.83 -1.83
CA PRO A 174 17.45 -20.84 -2.13
C PRO A 174 18.82 -20.15 -2.28
N ILE A 175 19.54 -20.05 -1.17
CA ILE A 175 20.84 -19.35 -1.08
C ILE A 175 21.98 -20.34 -1.14
N THR A 176 23.02 -20.00 -1.91
CA THR A 176 24.26 -20.77 -1.95
C THR A 176 25.21 -20.37 -0.80
N PRO A 177 26.08 -21.28 -0.33
CA PRO A 177 26.98 -20.99 0.79
C PRO A 177 27.93 -19.81 0.54
N SER A 178 28.33 -19.58 -0.72
CA SER A 178 29.12 -18.41 -1.13
C SER A 178 28.34 -17.10 -0.99
N GLU A 179 27.06 -17.09 -1.35
CA GLU A 179 26.18 -15.93 -1.18
C GLU A 179 25.89 -15.67 0.29
N ALA A 180 25.69 -16.72 1.09
CA ALA A 180 25.56 -16.59 2.54
C ALA A 180 26.82 -15.93 3.15
N ALA A 181 28.02 -16.29 2.68
CA ALA A 181 29.26 -15.64 3.11
C ALA A 181 29.35 -14.16 2.69
N LEU A 182 28.90 -13.79 1.49
CA LEU A 182 28.85 -12.39 1.04
C LEU A 182 27.84 -11.54 1.83
N LEU A 183 26.70 -12.15 2.18
CA LEU A 183 25.66 -11.53 2.99
C LEU A 183 26.08 -11.40 4.46
N GLY A 184 26.74 -12.42 5.02
CA GLY A 184 27.29 -12.43 6.38
C GLY A 184 28.48 -11.48 6.55
N GLY A 185 29.40 -11.47 5.59
CA GLY A 185 30.62 -10.66 5.62
C GLY A 185 30.42 -9.17 5.28
N GLY A 186 29.21 -8.62 5.38
CA GLY A 186 28.98 -7.19 5.21
C GLY A 186 28.84 -6.71 3.75
N ARG A 187 29.31 -7.49 2.77
CA ARG A 187 29.49 -7.06 1.36
C ARG A 187 28.19 -6.92 0.56
N ALA A 188 27.17 -7.71 0.87
CA ALA A 188 25.85 -7.61 0.25
C ALA A 188 24.78 -7.28 1.30
N ARG A 189 23.94 -6.26 1.03
CA ARG A 189 22.84 -5.83 1.91
C ARG A 189 21.48 -6.41 1.53
N TRP A 190 21.40 -7.04 0.37
CA TRP A 190 20.18 -7.68 -0.13
C TRP A 190 20.55 -8.78 -1.11
N THR A 191 19.62 -9.71 -1.32
CA THR A 191 19.72 -10.74 -2.34
C THR A 191 18.33 -11.00 -2.92
N ALA A 192 18.28 -11.48 -4.16
CA ALA A 192 17.03 -11.76 -4.83
C ALA A 192 17.11 -13.06 -5.63
N LYS A 193 16.07 -13.89 -5.55
CA LYS A 193 15.98 -15.18 -6.23
C LYS A 193 14.56 -15.44 -6.71
N LEU A 194 14.45 -16.24 -7.76
CA LEU A 194 13.17 -16.87 -8.12
C LEU A 194 12.80 -17.88 -7.02
N LEU A 195 11.57 -17.82 -6.57
CA LEU A 195 10.96 -18.80 -5.66
C LEU A 195 10.39 -19.93 -6.50
N ASP A 196 10.59 -21.16 -6.04
CA ASP A 196 10.13 -22.37 -6.73
C ASP A 196 8.61 -22.33 -6.93
N GLY A 197 8.19 -22.44 -8.20
CA GLY A 197 6.80 -22.42 -8.63
C GLY A 197 6.69 -22.75 -10.13
N ALA A 198 5.58 -23.37 -10.55
CA ALA A 198 5.31 -23.61 -11.95
C ALA A 198 5.06 -22.28 -12.69
N TRP A 199 5.58 -22.16 -13.91
CA TRP A 199 5.27 -21.05 -14.81
C TRP A 199 3.76 -20.98 -15.08
N PRO A 200 3.16 -19.78 -15.24
CA PRO A 200 3.75 -18.43 -15.24
C PRO A 200 3.90 -17.79 -13.86
N ALA A 201 3.78 -18.56 -12.77
CA ALA A 201 3.74 -18.02 -11.41
C ALA A 201 4.96 -18.41 -10.57
N THR A 202 6.16 -18.04 -11.03
CA THR A 202 7.33 -17.94 -10.14
C THR A 202 7.24 -16.60 -9.39
N ASN A 203 7.33 -16.60 -8.08
CA ASN A 203 7.45 -15.35 -7.32
C ASN A 203 8.93 -14.93 -7.31
N PHE A 204 9.23 -13.65 -7.39
CA PHE A 204 10.59 -13.13 -7.25
C PHE A 204 10.80 -12.63 -5.82
N GLY A 205 11.49 -13.44 -5.02
CA GLY A 205 11.74 -13.17 -3.61
C GLY A 205 12.96 -12.28 -3.43
N ILE A 206 12.82 -11.18 -2.69
CA ILE A 206 13.91 -10.31 -2.23
C ILE A 206 14.05 -10.45 -0.72
N ALA A 207 15.25 -10.77 -0.25
CA ALA A 207 15.61 -10.68 1.16
C ALA A 207 16.48 -9.46 1.40
N LEU A 208 16.13 -8.69 2.44
CA LEU A 208 16.82 -7.47 2.85
C LEU A 208 17.53 -7.71 4.17
N ARG A 209 18.79 -7.30 4.28
CA ARG A 209 19.50 -7.24 5.57
C ARG A 209 19.01 -6.04 6.38
N ASN A 210 19.18 -6.09 7.69
CA ASN A 210 18.71 -5.03 8.60
C ASN A 210 19.25 -3.62 8.27
N ASP A 211 20.48 -3.51 7.77
CA ASP A 211 21.15 -2.26 7.39
C ASP A 211 20.88 -1.84 5.94
N ALA A 212 19.98 -2.53 5.22
CA ALA A 212 19.61 -2.16 3.86
C ALA A 212 19.01 -0.74 3.81
N THR A 213 19.59 0.09 2.95
CA THR A 213 19.14 1.47 2.75
C THR A 213 17.97 1.54 1.76
N PRO A 214 17.17 2.62 1.76
CA PRO A 214 16.14 2.86 0.75
C PRO A 214 16.66 2.73 -0.70
N ARG A 215 17.90 3.16 -0.93
CA ARG A 215 18.57 3.04 -2.24
C ARG A 215 18.81 1.58 -2.63
N ASP A 216 19.15 0.73 -1.65
CA ASP A 216 19.35 -0.70 -1.87
C ASP A 216 18.02 -1.39 -2.22
N ILE A 217 16.93 -1.00 -1.54
CA ILE A 217 15.58 -1.49 -1.85
C ILE A 217 15.16 -1.10 -3.28
N LEU A 218 15.36 0.16 -3.67
CA LEU A 218 15.05 0.62 -5.04
C LEU A 218 15.88 -0.12 -6.09
N THR A 219 17.16 -0.41 -5.78
CA THR A 219 18.02 -1.21 -6.67
C THR A 219 17.51 -2.65 -6.80
N ALA A 220 17.02 -3.24 -5.71
CA ALA A 220 16.45 -4.58 -5.70
C ALA A 220 15.14 -4.65 -6.50
N ILE A 221 14.30 -3.62 -6.41
CA ILE A 221 13.07 -3.49 -7.23
C ILE A 221 13.41 -3.31 -8.71
N LEU A 222 14.45 -2.52 -9.03
CA LEU A 222 14.94 -2.37 -10.40
C LEU A 222 15.43 -3.70 -10.96
N HIS A 223 16.20 -4.46 -10.18
CA HIS A 223 16.63 -5.82 -10.55
C HIS A 223 15.44 -6.73 -10.84
N ALA A 224 14.44 -6.75 -9.96
CA ALA A 224 13.22 -7.52 -10.17
C ALA A 224 12.45 -7.10 -11.44
N THR A 225 12.43 -5.80 -11.74
CA THR A 225 11.77 -5.27 -12.94
C THR A 225 12.46 -5.76 -14.21
N TYR A 226 13.80 -5.73 -14.26
CA TYR A 226 14.55 -6.29 -15.39
C TYR A 226 14.31 -7.79 -15.54
N VAL A 227 14.35 -8.56 -14.44
CA VAL A 227 14.05 -10.00 -14.48
C VAL A 227 12.65 -10.24 -15.02
N ARG A 228 11.64 -9.47 -14.58
CA ARG A 228 10.27 -9.59 -15.08
C ARG A 228 10.15 -9.34 -16.58
N MET A 229 10.84 -8.32 -17.10
CA MET A 229 10.82 -8.01 -18.52
C MET A 229 11.49 -9.10 -19.36
N GLU A 230 12.67 -9.56 -18.96
CA GLU A 230 13.39 -10.64 -19.66
C GLU A 230 12.58 -11.93 -19.62
N VAL A 231 12.04 -12.32 -18.46
CA VAL A 231 11.23 -13.55 -18.30
C VAL A 231 9.97 -13.52 -19.16
N THR A 232 9.35 -12.36 -19.34
CA THR A 232 8.17 -12.21 -20.22
C THR A 232 8.51 -12.42 -21.70
N GLN A 233 9.75 -12.16 -22.11
CA GLN A 233 10.20 -12.31 -23.50
C GLN A 233 10.74 -13.72 -23.83
N LEU A 234 11.02 -14.54 -22.82
CA LEU A 234 11.59 -15.88 -23.02
C LEU A 234 10.55 -16.89 -23.53
N LYS A 235 11.00 -17.79 -24.41
CA LYS A 235 10.24 -18.97 -24.82
C LYS A 235 10.28 -20.03 -23.70
N THR A 236 9.21 -20.82 -23.60
CA THR A 236 9.01 -21.83 -22.53
C THR A 236 10.15 -22.85 -22.42
N ALA A 237 10.83 -23.18 -23.53
CA ALA A 237 11.93 -24.16 -23.58
C ALA A 237 13.27 -23.66 -23.02
N ASP A 238 13.56 -22.36 -23.14
CA ASP A 238 14.80 -21.76 -22.61
C ASP A 238 14.76 -21.61 -21.08
N MET A 239 13.57 -21.81 -20.51
CA MET A 239 13.28 -21.51 -19.12
C MET A 239 13.26 -22.77 -18.25
N THR A 240 13.33 -23.98 -18.78
CA THR A 240 13.53 -25.21 -17.97
C THR A 240 15.00 -25.40 -17.56
N ASP A 241 15.92 -24.70 -18.20
CA ASP A 241 17.35 -24.74 -17.88
C ASP A 241 17.68 -23.85 -16.66
N THR A 242 18.05 -24.50 -15.55
CA THR A 242 18.47 -23.84 -14.30
C THR A 242 19.71 -22.97 -14.49
N TYR A 243 20.63 -23.35 -15.39
CA TYR A 243 21.83 -22.57 -15.66
C TYR A 243 21.47 -21.24 -16.34
N ARG A 244 20.66 -21.31 -17.40
CA ARG A 244 20.18 -20.15 -18.13
C ARG A 244 19.35 -19.19 -17.26
N ARG A 245 18.55 -19.72 -16.33
CA ARG A 245 17.85 -18.90 -15.32
C ARG A 245 18.82 -18.09 -14.46
N ARG A 246 19.90 -18.70 -13.96
CA ARG A 246 20.90 -18.01 -13.14
C ARG A 246 21.62 -16.93 -13.94
N GLU A 247 22.04 -17.25 -15.16
CA GLU A 247 22.72 -16.31 -16.05
C GLU A 247 21.86 -15.06 -16.30
N ILE A 248 20.57 -15.24 -16.57
CA ILE A 248 19.64 -14.11 -16.78
C ILE A 248 19.49 -13.27 -15.51
N ILE A 249 19.35 -13.90 -14.33
CA ILE A 249 19.24 -13.18 -13.06
C ILE A 249 20.51 -12.38 -12.77
N GLU A 250 21.68 -12.96 -12.98
CA GLU A 250 22.98 -12.31 -12.77
C GLU A 250 23.21 -11.17 -13.76
N HIS A 251 22.89 -11.37 -15.04
CA HIS A 251 22.94 -10.32 -16.05
C HIS A 251 22.00 -9.15 -15.71
N CYS A 252 20.76 -9.44 -15.28
CA CYS A 252 19.81 -8.42 -14.82
C CYS A 252 20.33 -7.68 -13.58
N LEU A 253 21.04 -8.37 -12.68
CA LEU A 253 21.64 -7.77 -11.49
C LEU A 253 22.73 -6.78 -11.89
N GLN A 254 23.63 -7.17 -12.79
CA GLN A 254 24.69 -6.29 -13.30
C GLN A 254 24.10 -5.03 -13.97
N LYS A 255 23.08 -5.22 -14.82
CA LYS A 255 22.35 -4.11 -15.45
C LYS A 255 21.70 -3.18 -14.44
N ALA A 256 21.07 -3.72 -13.39
CA ALA A 256 20.49 -2.93 -12.31
C ALA A 256 21.55 -2.13 -11.52
N GLN A 257 22.71 -2.72 -11.26
CA GLN A 257 23.81 -2.02 -10.58
C GLN A 257 24.37 -0.87 -11.43
N LEU A 258 24.52 -1.08 -12.75
CA LEU A 258 24.97 -0.05 -13.68
C LEU A 258 23.97 1.12 -13.73
N HIS A 259 22.68 0.82 -13.80
CA HIS A 259 21.62 1.82 -13.94
C HIS A 259 21.17 2.45 -12.61
N LYS A 260 21.64 1.95 -11.47
CA LYS A 260 21.32 2.47 -10.13
C LYS A 260 21.50 3.97 -10.02
N GLY A 261 22.64 4.51 -10.50
CA GLY A 261 22.93 5.94 -10.44
C GLY A 261 21.92 6.78 -11.23
N SER A 262 21.63 6.35 -12.47
CA SER A 262 20.66 6.99 -13.35
C SER A 262 19.24 6.95 -12.76
N LEU A 263 18.82 5.80 -12.20
CA LEU A 263 17.52 5.66 -11.55
C LEU A 263 17.37 6.64 -10.37
N LEU A 264 18.35 6.70 -9.47
CA LEU A 264 18.27 7.55 -8.29
C LEU A 264 18.29 9.05 -8.66
N ALA A 265 19.04 9.42 -9.70
CA ALA A 265 19.04 10.76 -10.27
C ALA A 265 17.69 11.10 -10.92
N ALA A 266 17.11 10.17 -11.67
CA ALA A 266 15.78 10.34 -12.30
C ALA A 266 14.67 10.49 -11.25
N LEU A 267 14.68 9.67 -10.19
CA LEU A 267 13.71 9.76 -9.10
C LEU A 267 13.81 11.12 -8.39
N SER A 268 15.02 11.51 -7.98
CA SER A 268 15.23 12.77 -7.25
C SER A 268 14.91 14.02 -8.09
N SER A 269 15.33 14.05 -9.36
CA SER A 269 15.02 15.16 -10.27
C SER A 269 13.51 15.31 -10.56
N ASN A 270 12.74 14.23 -10.49
CA ASN A 270 11.28 14.25 -10.67
C ASN A 270 10.50 14.42 -9.36
N GLY A 271 11.18 14.78 -8.26
CA GLY A 271 10.55 15.16 -7.00
C GLY A 271 10.18 14.00 -6.07
N TRP A 272 10.72 12.79 -6.30
CA TRP A 272 10.55 11.66 -5.40
C TRP A 272 11.50 11.74 -4.20
N ASP A 273 11.01 11.36 -3.03
CA ASP A 273 11.86 11.19 -1.86
C ASP A 273 12.55 9.83 -1.89
N VAL A 274 13.87 9.86 -2.12
CA VAL A 274 14.74 8.68 -2.18
C VAL A 274 15.36 8.37 -0.80
N SER A 275 15.18 9.25 0.18
CA SER A 275 15.71 9.10 1.53
C SER A 275 14.85 8.19 2.42
N GLN A 276 13.59 7.99 2.04
CA GLN A 276 12.65 7.15 2.76
C GLN A 276 11.98 6.14 1.81
N PHE A 277 11.75 4.92 2.31
CA PHE A 277 11.01 3.91 1.59
C PHE A 277 10.03 3.21 2.54
N LEU A 278 8.76 3.14 2.16
CA LEU A 278 7.68 2.60 2.97
C LEU A 278 7.46 1.12 2.64
N LEU A 279 7.92 0.24 3.53
CA LEU A 279 7.60 -1.19 3.52
C LEU A 279 6.39 -1.48 4.42
N GLY A 280 5.46 -2.28 3.90
CA GLY A 280 4.34 -2.80 4.69
C GLY A 280 4.80 -3.69 5.84
N SER A 281 3.96 -3.88 6.86
CA SER A 281 4.32 -4.68 8.06
C SER A 281 4.74 -6.11 7.71
N SER A 282 4.10 -6.74 6.71
CA SER A 282 4.45 -8.07 6.19
C SER A 282 5.72 -8.08 5.33
N GLU A 283 6.20 -6.92 4.88
CA GLU A 283 7.37 -6.77 4.01
C GLU A 283 8.63 -6.41 4.79
N ARG A 284 8.49 -6.11 6.09
CA ARG A 284 9.58 -5.86 7.04
C ARG A 284 10.26 -7.16 7.49
N CYS A 285 10.50 -8.09 6.57
CA CYS A 285 11.22 -9.34 6.83
C CYS A 285 12.73 -9.14 6.73
N ARG A 286 13.26 -8.19 7.52
CA ARG A 286 14.71 -7.97 7.55
C ARG A 286 15.38 -9.00 8.46
N TRP A 287 16.54 -9.50 8.04
CA TRP A 287 17.31 -10.47 8.80
C TRP A 287 18.59 -9.84 9.37
N ARG A 288 19.05 -10.35 10.52
CA ARG A 288 20.33 -10.01 11.15
C ARG A 288 21.33 -11.14 10.94
N VAL A 289 22.59 -10.78 10.77
CA VAL A 289 23.68 -11.72 11.02
C VAL A 289 23.74 -11.85 12.53
N ASP A 290 23.48 -13.04 13.08
CA ASP A 290 23.70 -13.28 14.50
C ASP A 290 25.21 -13.26 14.76
N ASP A 291 25.65 -12.53 15.80
CA ASP A 291 27.07 -12.39 16.19
C ASP A 291 27.70 -13.72 16.66
N SER A 292 26.97 -14.85 16.61
CA SER A 292 27.41 -16.18 17.05
C SER A 292 28.04 -17.05 15.95
N LEU A 293 28.25 -16.51 14.74
CA LEU A 293 28.91 -17.19 13.62
C LEU A 293 30.15 -16.42 13.10
N ALA A 294 30.78 -15.63 13.97
CA ALA A 294 32.13 -15.09 13.78
C ALA A 294 33.17 -15.96 14.50
#